data_AF-A0A1F3Y0B3-F1
#
_entry.id   AF-A0A1F3Y0B3-F1
#
_cell.length_a   1.000
_cell.length_b   1.000
_cell.length_c   1.000
_cell.angle_alpha   90.00
_cell.angle_beta   90.00
_cell.angle_gamma   90.00
#
_symmetry.space_group_name_H-M   'P 1'
#
loop_
_entity.id
_entity.type
_entity.pdbx_description
1 polymer ?
#
loop_
_entity_poly.entity_id
_entity_poly.type
_entity_poly.pdbx_seq_one_letter_code
_entity_poly.pdbx_strand_id
1 'polypeptide(L)'
;MIFIKRTVIIKDFQRFPIIFLKLFTNSTDRVHVRPPHFIWNRLTPGIRQHLIRRSIDLSRQSNRYIFKIAETKEELEGAYRLLYDSYLRTGLMDPHPNQMRCNVYQSLPYTTTVICKEGNRIIGTIGIIKDSPIGFPSDKVFKEQNDFYRKKGFHLCELSALAVSPGNRGNHEVSLSLMKFMYFYITRYMNCTMMCATIHPRAFDFYAGLFSFQRNGEIVKYDFANGALATHISGECAPIEGFMKFAYKDVEPEYNLYNFIFLHESPAMQFPKRKHTCVLDPIMTPELLKYFFVEKTEVFKNCSPEELSLVASAWKLHFDIGTVPYLKDVDISRSFRYPTQVQAVLLHEHRAIFGVISDLSEGGFFFQTDERLAPAPYHEIIFNFSHKTFRIPCTPRWHHEKDADRMAGGYGMEFLVTRIDLLQALREIMQVKGDERSEDEATKPDENIIPLKKAA
;
A
#
# COMPACT_ATOMS: atom_id res chain seq x y z
N MET A 1 1.92 -3.65 -69.69
CA MET A 1 1.56 -2.28 -69.26
C MET A 1 1.50 -2.28 -67.73
N ILE A 2 2.27 -1.40 -67.07
CA ILE A 2 2.18 -0.99 -65.64
C ILE A 2 2.33 -2.09 -64.54
N PHE A 3 3.59 -2.41 -64.22
CA PHE A 3 4.28 -2.32 -62.90
C PHE A 3 3.66 -2.70 -61.51
N ILE A 4 4.46 -3.51 -60.79
CA ILE A 4 4.71 -3.65 -59.33
C ILE A 4 3.61 -4.18 -58.37
N LYS A 5 3.84 -5.39 -57.82
CA LYS A 5 3.77 -5.62 -56.35
C LYS A 5 4.74 -6.72 -55.88
N ARG A 6 5.31 -6.50 -54.68
CA ARG A 6 6.34 -7.30 -53.99
C ARG A 6 5.90 -8.74 -53.69
N THR A 7 6.76 -9.74 -53.91
CA THR A 7 6.84 -10.99 -53.12
C THR A 7 8.28 -11.56 -53.16
N VAL A 8 9.16 -11.03 -52.31
CA VAL A 8 10.52 -11.50 -52.02
C VAL A 8 10.85 -11.04 -50.60
N ILE A 9 11.29 -11.85 -49.62
CA ILE A 9 11.33 -13.32 -49.47
C ILE A 9 10.95 -13.62 -47.99
N ILE A 10 10.46 -14.83 -47.68
CA ILE A 10 10.37 -15.33 -46.30
C ILE A 10 11.18 -16.62 -46.20
N LYS A 11 12.34 -16.56 -45.54
CA LYS A 11 13.07 -17.65 -44.84
C LYS A 11 14.28 -17.05 -44.11
N ASP A 12 14.79 -17.77 -43.11
CA ASP A 12 16.05 -17.50 -42.38
C ASP A 12 16.13 -16.32 -41.40
N PHE A 13 15.11 -16.15 -40.54
CA PHE A 13 15.23 -15.34 -39.31
C PHE A 13 14.96 -16.10 -37.98
N GLN A 14 14.82 -17.43 -38.01
CA GLN A 14 14.50 -18.24 -36.81
C GLN A 14 15.71 -18.91 -36.10
N ARG A 15 16.93 -18.91 -36.67
CA ARG A 15 18.08 -19.63 -36.10
C ARG A 15 19.12 -18.76 -35.36
N PHE A 16 19.16 -17.46 -35.61
CA PHE A 16 20.19 -16.58 -35.04
C PHE A 16 20.08 -16.26 -33.52
N PRO A 17 18.90 -16.17 -32.87
CA PRO A 17 18.85 -15.86 -31.43
C PRO A 17 19.06 -17.09 -30.53
N ILE A 18 18.80 -18.31 -31.01
CA ILE A 18 18.79 -19.54 -30.19
C ILE A 18 20.22 -20.03 -29.90
N ILE A 19 21.13 -19.92 -30.86
CA ILE A 19 22.53 -20.36 -30.70
C ILE A 19 23.28 -19.46 -29.71
N PHE A 20 23.03 -18.15 -29.75
CA PHE A 20 23.59 -17.20 -28.78
C PHE A 20 23.02 -17.40 -27.37
N LEU A 21 21.74 -17.79 -27.24
CA LEU A 21 21.15 -18.09 -25.94
C LEU A 21 21.78 -19.33 -25.27
N LYS A 22 22.04 -20.40 -26.04
CA LYS A 22 22.67 -21.63 -25.53
C LYS A 22 24.07 -21.40 -24.95
N LEU A 23 24.83 -20.46 -25.49
CA LEU A 23 26.17 -20.11 -24.98
C LEU A 23 26.15 -19.45 -23.59
N PHE A 24 25.01 -18.92 -23.14
CA PHE A 24 24.84 -18.35 -21.80
C PHE A 24 24.10 -19.26 -20.80
N THR A 25 23.62 -20.44 -21.24
CA THR A 25 22.84 -21.37 -20.37
C THR A 25 23.54 -22.68 -20.05
N ASN A 26 24.63 -23.02 -20.76
CA ASN A 26 25.25 -24.35 -20.71
C ASN A 26 26.66 -24.40 -20.09
N SER A 27 27.16 -23.32 -19.47
CA SER A 27 28.33 -23.41 -18.59
C SER A 27 27.91 -23.86 -17.18
N THR A 28 28.63 -24.82 -16.61
CA THR A 28 28.51 -25.22 -15.20
C THR A 28 28.79 -24.06 -14.25
N ASP A 29 29.58 -23.09 -14.69
CA ASP A 29 29.66 -21.76 -14.09
C ASP A 29 28.59 -20.83 -14.70
N ARG A 30 27.43 -20.72 -14.02
CA ARG A 30 26.41 -19.71 -14.34
C ARG A 30 26.84 -18.31 -13.87
N VAL A 31 27.89 -17.76 -14.48
CA VAL A 31 28.27 -16.36 -14.28
C VAL A 31 27.08 -15.47 -14.71
N HIS A 32 26.71 -14.49 -13.89
CA HIS A 32 25.58 -13.56 -14.14
C HIS A 32 25.82 -12.62 -15.34
N VAL A 33 25.90 -13.14 -16.55
CA VAL A 33 26.04 -12.33 -17.76
C VAL A 33 24.67 -11.86 -18.23
N ARG A 34 24.22 -10.71 -17.70
CA ARG A 34 23.20 -9.92 -18.43
C ARG A 34 23.79 -9.54 -19.80
N PRO A 35 23.06 -9.71 -20.91
CA PRO A 35 23.52 -9.27 -22.22
C PRO A 35 23.94 -7.78 -22.18
N PRO A 36 24.98 -7.37 -22.94
CA PRO A 36 25.36 -5.97 -23.09
C PRO A 36 24.14 -5.06 -23.33
N HIS A 37 24.12 -3.87 -22.73
CA HIS A 37 22.94 -2.99 -22.68
C HIS A 37 22.30 -2.70 -24.06
N PHE A 38 23.10 -2.66 -25.12
CA PHE A 38 22.62 -2.53 -26.50
C PHE A 38 21.82 -3.75 -27.00
N ILE A 39 22.24 -4.96 -26.64
CA ILE A 39 21.53 -6.21 -26.94
C ILE A 39 20.27 -6.30 -26.07
N TRP A 40 20.37 -5.93 -24.78
CA TRP A 40 19.24 -5.93 -23.85
C TRP A 40 18.03 -5.17 -24.41
N ASN A 41 18.23 -3.95 -24.89
CA ASN A 41 17.16 -3.10 -25.41
C ASN A 41 16.54 -3.58 -26.73
N ARG A 42 17.17 -4.53 -27.43
CA ARG A 42 16.65 -5.17 -28.66
C ARG A 42 15.81 -6.42 -28.39
N LEU A 43 15.88 -6.99 -27.18
CA LEU A 43 15.06 -8.14 -26.79
C LEU A 43 13.62 -7.72 -26.53
N THR A 44 12.64 -8.56 -26.89
CA THR A 44 11.23 -8.33 -26.54
C THR A 44 11.02 -8.43 -25.02
N PRO A 45 10.00 -7.75 -24.45
CA PRO A 45 9.75 -7.78 -22.99
C PRO A 45 9.66 -9.20 -22.42
N GLY A 46 8.96 -10.12 -23.09
CA GLY A 46 8.84 -11.51 -22.65
C GLY A 46 10.18 -12.25 -22.55
N ILE A 47 11.13 -11.99 -23.47
CA ILE A 47 12.49 -12.57 -23.40
C ILE A 47 13.28 -11.93 -22.24
N ARG A 48 13.20 -10.60 -22.07
CA ARG A 48 13.87 -9.89 -20.97
C ARG A 48 13.38 -10.39 -19.60
N GLN A 49 12.07 -10.54 -19.45
CA GLN A 49 11.43 -11.10 -18.26
C GLN A 49 11.86 -12.55 -18.01
N HIS A 50 11.89 -13.41 -19.04
CA HIS A 50 12.38 -14.79 -18.91
C HIS A 50 13.84 -14.84 -18.44
N LEU A 51 14.72 -14.02 -19.03
CA LEU A 51 16.11 -13.92 -18.62
C LEU A 51 16.27 -13.40 -17.18
N ILE A 52 15.44 -12.43 -16.76
CA ILE A 52 15.41 -11.96 -15.37
C ILE A 52 15.09 -13.12 -14.42
N ARG A 53 14.00 -13.87 -14.67
CA ARG A 53 13.62 -15.02 -13.84
C ARG A 53 14.76 -16.05 -13.69
N ARG A 54 15.46 -16.36 -14.79
CA ARG A 54 16.59 -17.29 -14.82
C ARG A 54 17.89 -16.73 -14.23
N SER A 55 17.97 -15.42 -14.00
CA SER A 55 19.16 -14.75 -13.42
C SER A 55 19.13 -14.61 -11.88
N ILE A 56 18.00 -14.95 -11.26
CA ILE A 56 17.83 -14.94 -9.80
C ILE A 56 18.46 -16.20 -9.21
N ASP A 57 19.36 -16.03 -8.24
CA ASP A 57 19.97 -17.09 -7.44
C ASP A 57 19.51 -16.96 -5.99
N LEU A 58 18.76 -17.96 -5.51
CA LEU A 58 18.22 -18.05 -4.15
C LEU A 58 18.78 -19.25 -3.38
N SER A 59 19.81 -19.91 -3.93
CA SER A 59 20.48 -21.07 -3.34
C SER A 59 21.25 -20.73 -2.07
N ARG A 60 21.65 -19.45 -1.92
CA ARG A 60 22.39 -18.92 -0.78
C ARG A 60 21.53 -17.90 -0.05
N GLN A 61 20.97 -18.31 1.08
CA GLN A 61 20.23 -17.45 2.01
C GLN A 61 20.99 -17.35 3.34
N SER A 62 21.07 -16.13 3.87
CA SER A 62 21.76 -15.82 5.12
C SER A 62 20.79 -15.98 6.29
N ASN A 63 21.08 -16.96 7.14
CA ASN A 63 20.45 -17.17 8.44
C ASN A 63 20.78 -16.07 9.49
N ARG A 64 21.47 -14.98 9.09
CA ARG A 64 21.78 -13.81 9.94
C ARG A 64 20.76 -12.66 9.79
N TYR A 65 19.86 -12.76 8.82
CA TYR A 65 18.89 -11.71 8.54
C TYR A 65 17.59 -11.90 9.32
N ILE A 66 16.97 -10.80 9.74
CA ILE A 66 15.63 -10.77 10.35
C ILE A 66 14.79 -9.77 9.58
N PHE A 67 13.61 -10.19 9.12
CA PHE A 67 12.63 -9.37 8.42
C PHE A 67 11.42 -9.15 9.32
N LYS A 68 11.10 -7.89 9.62
CA LYS A 68 10.01 -7.51 10.53
C LYS A 68 9.46 -6.14 10.21
N ILE A 69 8.36 -5.76 10.85
CA ILE A 69 7.92 -4.36 10.92
C ILE A 69 8.88 -3.60 11.84
N ALA A 70 9.24 -2.36 11.48
CA ALA A 70 10.01 -1.48 12.35
C ALA A 70 9.11 -1.00 13.50
N GLU A 71 9.51 -1.27 14.74
CA GLU A 71 8.70 -0.98 15.95
C GLU A 71 9.35 0.07 16.86
N THR A 72 10.66 0.30 16.73
CA THR A 72 11.39 1.27 17.56
C THR A 72 11.83 2.50 16.77
N LYS A 73 12.12 3.57 17.50
CA LYS A 73 12.71 4.81 16.97
C LYS A 73 13.99 4.54 16.18
N GLU A 74 14.86 3.67 16.67
CA GLU A 74 16.15 3.31 16.07
C GLU A 74 15.96 2.49 14.79
N GLU A 75 14.95 1.60 14.77
CA GLU A 75 14.57 0.83 13.58
C GLU A 75 14.02 1.73 12.47
N LEU A 76 13.13 2.67 12.82
CA LEU A 76 12.59 3.67 11.88
C LEU A 76 13.67 4.66 11.39
N GLU A 77 14.50 5.18 12.29
CA GLU A 77 15.61 6.08 11.92
C GLU A 77 16.62 5.37 10.99
N GLY A 78 16.96 4.12 11.28
CA GLY A 78 17.81 3.30 10.42
C GLY A 78 17.22 3.08 9.03
N ALA A 79 15.90 2.86 8.93
CA ALA A 79 15.20 2.76 7.65
C ALA A 79 15.22 4.09 6.87
N TYR A 80 14.92 5.22 7.53
CA TYR A 80 14.85 6.54 6.89
C TYR A 80 16.23 7.08 6.48
N ARG A 81 17.30 6.73 7.22
CA ARG A 81 18.70 6.97 6.82
C ARG A 81 19.10 6.11 5.63
N LEU A 82 18.82 4.80 5.66
CA LEU A 82 19.12 3.91 4.53
C LEU A 82 18.38 4.34 3.24
N LEU A 83 17.15 4.84 3.39
CA LEU A 83 16.38 5.40 2.28
C LEU A 83 17.01 6.69 1.73
N TYR A 84 17.42 7.61 2.62
CA TYR A 84 18.15 8.83 2.28
C TYR A 84 19.44 8.53 1.50
N ASP A 85 20.32 7.69 2.07
CA ASP A 85 21.57 7.24 1.44
C ASP A 85 21.32 6.57 0.10
N SER A 86 20.15 5.93 -0.06
CA SER A 86 19.78 5.32 -1.33
C SER A 86 19.42 6.36 -2.38
N TYR A 87 18.49 7.26 -2.04
CA TYR A 87 17.95 8.27 -2.95
C TYR A 87 19.01 9.28 -3.37
N LEU A 88 19.80 9.79 -2.42
CA LEU A 88 20.88 10.76 -2.68
C LEU A 88 21.91 10.23 -3.67
N ARG A 89 22.41 9.00 -3.45
CA ARG A 89 23.38 8.35 -4.34
C ARG A 89 22.82 8.08 -5.74
N THR A 90 21.50 7.97 -5.89
CA THR A 90 20.83 7.81 -7.19
C THR A 90 20.33 9.13 -7.80
N GLY A 91 20.60 10.28 -7.16
CA GLY A 91 20.15 11.60 -7.62
C GLY A 91 18.64 11.85 -7.50
N LEU A 92 17.92 11.05 -6.71
CA LEU A 92 16.45 11.16 -6.53
C LEU A 92 16.04 12.16 -5.44
N MET A 93 17.00 12.74 -4.73
CA MET A 93 16.79 13.83 -3.78
C MET A 93 18.07 14.63 -3.60
N ASP A 94 17.92 15.88 -3.19
CA ASP A 94 19.04 16.72 -2.76
C ASP A 94 19.45 16.41 -1.31
N PRO A 95 20.68 16.80 -0.88
CA PRO A 95 21.11 16.65 0.50
C PRO A 95 20.16 17.35 1.49
N HIS A 96 19.86 16.69 2.60
CA HIS A 96 19.03 17.25 3.68
C HIS A 96 19.83 17.22 4.99
N PRO A 97 19.88 18.31 5.79
CA PRO A 97 20.75 18.42 6.97
C PRO A 97 20.64 17.25 7.95
N ASN A 98 19.41 16.73 8.12
CA ASN A 98 19.11 15.66 9.08
C ASN A 98 19.31 14.23 8.53
N GLN A 99 19.82 14.08 7.29
CA GLN A 99 20.24 12.81 6.68
C GLN A 99 19.18 11.69 6.72
N MET A 100 17.92 12.06 6.57
CA MET A 100 16.77 11.15 6.57
C MET A 100 15.78 11.53 5.48
N ARG A 101 15.11 10.52 4.92
CA ARG A 101 14.03 10.71 3.95
C ARG A 101 12.69 10.36 4.60
N CYS A 102 12.06 11.38 5.18
CA CYS A 102 10.68 11.34 5.67
C CYS A 102 9.73 12.01 4.66
N ASN A 103 8.42 11.74 4.76
CA ASN A 103 7.32 12.43 4.09
C ASN A 103 6.02 12.25 4.88
N VAL A 104 4.98 13.02 4.55
CA VAL A 104 3.69 13.01 5.27
C VAL A 104 3.03 11.62 5.27
N TYR A 105 3.13 10.85 4.19
CA TYR A 105 2.53 9.52 4.12
C TYR A 105 3.14 8.54 5.13
N GLN A 106 4.44 8.66 5.44
CA GLN A 106 5.09 7.86 6.48
C GLN A 106 4.62 8.21 7.90
N SER A 107 3.94 9.34 8.11
CA SER A 107 3.34 9.71 9.40
C SER A 107 1.96 9.10 9.63
N LEU A 108 1.34 8.44 8.64
CA LEU A 108 -0.02 7.91 8.72
C LEU A 108 -0.07 6.55 9.46
N PRO A 109 -1.17 6.23 10.17
CA PRO A 109 -1.38 4.89 10.73
C PRO A 109 -1.55 3.80 9.65
N TYR A 110 -1.72 4.22 8.40
CA TYR A 110 -1.93 3.38 7.22
C TYR A 110 -0.63 2.98 6.52
N THR A 111 0.52 3.49 6.98
CA THR A 111 1.84 3.19 6.41
C THR A 111 2.63 2.25 7.31
N THR A 112 2.98 1.09 6.80
CA THR A 112 3.86 0.13 7.47
C THR A 112 5.26 0.19 6.87
N THR A 113 6.28 0.34 7.72
CA THR A 113 7.69 0.23 7.31
C THR A 113 8.20 -1.16 7.68
N VAL A 114 8.51 -1.98 6.68
CA VAL A 114 9.13 -3.31 6.84
C VAL A 114 10.64 -3.15 6.68
N ILE A 115 11.42 -3.78 7.55
CA ILE A 115 12.88 -3.71 7.60
C ILE A 115 13.52 -5.09 7.50
N CYS A 116 14.77 -5.10 7.01
CA CYS A 116 15.70 -6.21 7.13
C CYS A 116 16.86 -5.80 8.05
N LYS A 117 17.11 -6.60 9.09
CA LYS A 117 18.18 -6.39 10.07
C LYS A 117 19.29 -7.41 9.87
N GLU A 118 20.54 -6.99 10.07
CA GLU A 118 21.69 -7.86 10.33
C GLU A 118 22.26 -7.46 11.70
N GLY A 119 21.97 -8.27 12.73
CA GLY A 119 22.12 -7.85 14.13
C GLY A 119 21.31 -6.58 14.42
N ASN A 120 21.98 -5.53 14.89
CA ASN A 120 21.36 -4.23 15.18
C ASN A 120 21.31 -3.28 13.98
N ARG A 121 21.90 -3.64 12.83
CA ARG A 121 21.99 -2.76 11.66
C ARG A 121 20.79 -2.97 10.72
N ILE A 122 20.14 -1.88 10.31
CA ILE A 122 19.18 -1.91 9.19
C ILE A 122 19.95 -2.00 7.88
N ILE A 123 19.71 -3.06 7.11
CA ILE A 123 20.35 -3.34 5.81
C ILE A 123 19.34 -3.34 4.65
N GLY A 124 18.04 -3.32 4.94
CA GLY A 124 16.99 -3.20 3.94
C GLY A 124 15.72 -2.60 4.52
N THR A 125 14.91 -1.97 3.65
CA THR A 125 13.60 -1.43 4.00
C THR A 125 12.66 -1.45 2.79
N ILE A 126 11.36 -1.58 3.03
CA ILE A 126 10.27 -1.32 2.07
C ILE A 126 9.09 -0.70 2.83
N GLY A 127 8.46 0.32 2.25
CA GLY A 127 7.26 0.96 2.79
C GLY A 127 6.01 0.46 2.07
N ILE A 128 4.93 0.26 2.82
CA ILE A 128 3.62 -0.14 2.29
C ILE A 128 2.61 0.90 2.78
N ILE A 129 2.11 1.72 1.88
CA ILE A 129 1.14 2.78 2.17
C ILE A 129 -0.23 2.24 1.76
N LYS A 130 -1.15 2.00 2.71
CA LYS A 130 -2.54 1.64 2.40
C LYS A 130 -3.33 2.89 1.97
N ASP A 131 -4.24 2.73 1.01
CA ASP A 131 -5.04 3.84 0.50
C ASP A 131 -5.88 4.50 1.61
N SER A 132 -5.97 5.82 1.57
CA SER A 132 -6.62 6.65 2.58
C SER A 132 -6.99 8.03 2.01
N PRO A 133 -7.76 8.90 2.70
CA PRO A 133 -8.23 10.16 2.13
C PRO A 133 -7.15 11.16 1.65
N ILE A 134 -5.93 11.06 2.16
CA ILE A 134 -4.75 11.86 1.71
C ILE A 134 -4.13 11.30 0.41
N GLY A 135 -4.59 10.13 -0.03
CA GLY A 135 -4.10 9.42 -1.21
C GLY A 135 -2.68 8.87 -1.07
N PHE A 136 -2.02 8.72 -2.20
CA PHE A 136 -0.67 8.20 -2.35
C PHE A 136 0.32 9.28 -2.82
N PRO A 137 1.64 9.09 -2.58
CA PRO A 137 2.67 9.90 -3.23
C PRO A 137 2.46 9.98 -4.76
N SER A 138 2.15 8.84 -5.39
CA SER A 138 1.92 8.75 -6.83
C SER A 138 0.72 9.53 -7.34
N ASP A 139 -0.28 9.85 -6.51
CA ASP A 139 -1.46 10.61 -6.97
C ASP A 139 -1.09 12.00 -7.51
N LYS A 140 0.05 12.56 -7.13
CA LYS A 140 0.51 13.86 -7.66
C LYS A 140 0.73 13.85 -9.18
N VAL A 141 0.89 12.68 -9.81
CA VAL A 141 1.08 12.53 -11.27
C VAL A 141 0.27 11.37 -11.89
N PHE A 142 -0.10 10.36 -11.09
CA PHE A 142 -0.79 9.15 -11.54
C PHE A 142 -2.16 8.93 -10.87
N LYS A 143 -2.81 10.02 -10.41
CA LYS A 143 -4.14 9.93 -9.77
C LYS A 143 -5.17 9.23 -10.65
N GLU A 144 -5.15 9.42 -11.96
CA GLU A 144 -6.10 8.76 -12.87
C GLU A 144 -5.95 7.22 -12.84
N GLN A 145 -4.70 6.73 -12.80
CA GLN A 145 -4.40 5.30 -12.78
C GLN A 145 -4.74 4.66 -11.43
N ASN A 146 -4.49 5.36 -10.32
CA ASN A 146 -4.92 4.92 -8.99
C ASN A 146 -6.47 4.98 -8.87
N ASP A 147 -7.08 6.09 -9.26
CA ASP A 147 -8.53 6.29 -9.22
C ASP A 147 -9.29 5.29 -10.09
N PHE A 148 -8.72 4.81 -11.20
CA PHE A 148 -9.31 3.72 -11.99
C PHE A 148 -9.55 2.47 -11.15
N TYR A 149 -8.59 2.06 -10.32
CA TYR A 149 -8.73 0.89 -9.45
C TYR A 149 -9.59 1.19 -8.21
N ARG A 150 -9.48 2.38 -7.61
CA ARG A 150 -10.38 2.83 -6.53
C ARG A 150 -11.84 2.77 -6.97
N LYS A 151 -12.15 3.32 -8.16
CA LYS A 151 -13.47 3.29 -8.81
C LYS A 151 -13.91 1.89 -9.24
N LYS A 152 -13.07 0.87 -9.16
CA LYS A 152 -13.45 -0.54 -9.35
C LYS A 152 -13.59 -1.31 -8.03
N GLY A 153 -13.53 -0.63 -6.88
CA GLY A 153 -13.69 -1.24 -5.57
C GLY A 153 -12.47 -2.05 -5.10
N PHE A 154 -11.31 -1.91 -5.74
CA PHE A 154 -10.08 -2.52 -5.23
C PHE A 154 -9.63 -1.81 -3.94
N HIS A 155 -9.04 -2.58 -3.02
CA HIS A 155 -8.35 -2.04 -1.86
C HIS A 155 -6.87 -1.86 -2.23
N LEU A 156 -6.46 -0.61 -2.48
CA LEU A 156 -5.12 -0.30 -2.98
C LEU A 156 -4.09 -0.16 -1.86
N CYS A 157 -2.84 -0.44 -2.19
CA CYS A 157 -1.67 0.05 -1.47
C CYS A 157 -0.53 0.44 -2.43
N GLU A 158 0.19 1.54 -2.13
CA GLU A 158 1.43 1.89 -2.82
C GLU A 158 2.62 1.21 -2.14
N LEU A 159 3.40 0.48 -2.94
CA LEU A 159 4.73 -0.02 -2.57
C LEU A 159 5.75 1.09 -2.79
N SER A 160 6.41 1.52 -1.72
CA SER A 160 7.32 2.65 -1.73
C SER A 160 8.59 2.35 -0.92
N ALA A 161 9.50 3.33 -0.83
CA ALA A 161 10.66 3.30 0.07
C ALA A 161 11.56 2.03 0.02
N LEU A 162 11.62 1.33 -1.11
CA LEU A 162 12.49 0.14 -1.26
C LEU A 162 13.97 0.55 -1.32
N ALA A 163 14.75 0.17 -0.31
CA ALA A 163 16.19 0.38 -0.27
C ALA A 163 16.90 -0.84 0.35
N VAL A 164 18.13 -1.11 -0.12
CA VAL A 164 19.02 -2.16 0.39
C VAL A 164 20.43 -1.58 0.47
N SER A 165 21.19 -1.87 1.53
CA SER A 165 22.59 -1.43 1.70
C SER A 165 23.47 -1.92 0.55
N PRO A 166 24.46 -1.12 0.07
CA PRO A 166 25.26 -1.48 -1.11
C PRO A 166 25.90 -2.88 -1.06
N GLY A 167 26.41 -3.31 0.10
CA GLY A 167 27.04 -4.62 0.28
C GLY A 167 26.11 -5.82 0.24
N ASN A 168 24.79 -5.62 0.33
CA ASN A 168 23.79 -6.70 0.46
C ASN A 168 22.88 -6.82 -0.80
N ARG A 169 23.33 -6.27 -1.95
CA ARG A 169 22.53 -6.23 -3.20
C ARG A 169 22.78 -7.39 -4.18
N GLY A 170 23.86 -8.15 -4.00
CA GLY A 170 24.43 -9.02 -5.05
C GLY A 170 23.46 -10.07 -5.65
N ASN A 171 22.85 -10.88 -4.79
CA ASN A 171 21.95 -12.00 -5.15
C ASN A 171 20.45 -11.63 -5.10
N HIS A 172 20.09 -10.35 -4.92
CA HIS A 172 18.71 -9.89 -4.67
C HIS A 172 17.99 -10.47 -3.42
N GLU A 173 18.64 -11.29 -2.59
CA GLU A 173 18.04 -11.97 -1.43
C GLU A 173 17.28 -11.03 -0.48
N VAL A 174 17.93 -9.94 -0.02
CA VAL A 174 17.29 -8.98 0.88
C VAL A 174 16.07 -8.33 0.22
N SER A 175 16.19 -7.91 -1.04
CA SER A 175 15.08 -7.30 -1.78
C SER A 175 13.92 -8.25 -2.03
N LEU A 176 14.18 -9.52 -2.38
CA LEU A 176 13.14 -10.51 -2.65
C LEU A 176 12.51 -11.02 -1.35
N SER A 177 13.26 -11.11 -0.27
CA SER A 177 12.74 -11.39 1.08
C SER A 177 11.84 -10.26 1.59
N LEU A 178 12.22 -8.99 1.40
CA LEU A 178 11.36 -7.84 1.70
C LEU A 178 10.07 -7.88 0.87
N MET A 179 10.15 -8.21 -0.43
CA MET A 179 8.96 -8.36 -1.29
C MET A 179 8.07 -9.55 -0.88
N LYS A 180 8.67 -10.68 -0.47
CA LYS A 180 7.95 -11.84 0.08
C LYS A 180 7.22 -11.49 1.38
N PHE A 181 7.89 -10.82 2.32
CA PHE A 181 7.26 -10.32 3.55
C PHE A 181 6.12 -9.36 3.22
N MET A 182 6.37 -8.38 2.34
CA MET A 182 5.39 -7.39 1.89
C MET A 182 4.14 -8.05 1.28
N TYR A 183 4.30 -9.00 0.37
CA TYR A 183 3.18 -9.69 -0.28
C TYR A 183 2.30 -10.42 0.74
N PHE A 184 2.90 -11.17 1.67
CA PHE A 184 2.16 -11.85 2.73
C PHE A 184 1.56 -10.88 3.75
N TYR A 185 2.22 -9.77 4.05
CA TYR A 185 1.68 -8.74 4.93
C TYR A 185 0.42 -8.09 4.31
N ILE A 186 0.49 -7.72 3.03
CA ILE A 186 -0.63 -7.16 2.28
C ILE A 186 -1.83 -8.12 2.23
N THR A 187 -1.58 -9.36 1.83
CA THR A 187 -2.64 -10.36 1.59
C THR A 187 -3.24 -10.95 2.86
N ARG A 188 -2.45 -11.11 3.93
CA ARG A 188 -2.92 -11.71 5.20
C ARG A 188 -3.36 -10.69 6.25
N TYR A 189 -2.87 -9.45 6.19
CA TYR A 189 -3.06 -8.46 7.28
C TYR A 189 -3.71 -7.15 6.84
N MET A 190 -3.37 -6.57 5.67
CA MET A 190 -3.89 -5.26 5.26
C MET A 190 -5.24 -5.30 4.54
N ASN A 191 -5.69 -6.48 4.10
CA ASN A 191 -6.85 -6.67 3.22
C ASN A 191 -6.76 -5.83 1.93
N CYS A 192 -5.56 -5.69 1.36
CA CYS A 192 -5.35 -4.97 0.10
C CYS A 192 -5.29 -5.95 -1.07
N THR A 193 -6.09 -5.69 -2.10
CA THR A 193 -6.30 -6.56 -3.27
C THR A 193 -5.57 -6.05 -4.53
N MET A 194 -5.09 -4.81 -4.51
CA MET A 194 -4.33 -4.18 -5.58
C MET A 194 -3.06 -3.54 -5.03
N MET A 195 -1.91 -3.88 -5.60
CA MET A 195 -0.66 -3.16 -5.37
C MET A 195 -0.42 -2.16 -6.50
N CYS A 196 0.07 -0.97 -6.18
CA CYS A 196 0.66 -0.05 -7.15
C CYS A 196 2.06 0.38 -6.72
N ALA A 197 2.86 0.91 -7.65
CA ALA A 197 4.15 1.52 -7.34
C ALA A 197 4.54 2.53 -8.44
N THR A 198 5.33 3.53 -8.06
CA THR A 198 5.99 4.43 -9.02
C THR A 198 7.46 4.04 -9.15
N ILE A 199 7.88 3.61 -10.34
CA ILE A 199 9.23 3.09 -10.59
C ILE A 199 9.91 3.81 -11.75
N HIS A 200 11.25 3.76 -11.79
CA HIS A 200 11.98 4.15 -12.98
C HIS A 200 11.70 3.15 -14.13
N PRO A 201 11.37 3.58 -15.37
CA PRO A 201 10.92 2.69 -16.45
C PRO A 201 11.85 1.51 -16.77
N ARG A 202 13.17 1.67 -16.60
CA ARG A 202 14.16 0.58 -16.80
C ARG A 202 13.97 -0.61 -15.83
N ALA A 203 13.26 -0.43 -14.73
CA ALA A 203 12.97 -1.50 -13.77
C ALA A 203 11.68 -2.27 -14.11
N PHE A 204 10.89 -1.84 -15.11
CA PHE A 204 9.59 -2.45 -15.40
C PHE A 204 9.66 -3.96 -15.66
N ASP A 205 10.59 -4.42 -16.51
CA ASP A 205 10.71 -5.85 -16.83
C ASP A 205 11.07 -6.71 -15.60
N PHE A 206 11.65 -6.13 -14.55
CA PHE A 206 11.91 -6.83 -13.29
C PHE A 206 10.62 -7.09 -12.53
N TYR A 207 9.82 -6.05 -12.29
CA TYR A 207 8.55 -6.18 -11.56
C TYR A 207 7.49 -6.95 -12.36
N ALA A 208 7.38 -6.71 -13.67
CA ALA A 208 6.52 -7.48 -14.57
C ALA A 208 6.99 -8.95 -14.68
N GLY A 209 8.30 -9.17 -14.74
CA GLY A 209 8.89 -10.49 -14.84
C GLY A 209 8.66 -11.34 -13.60
N LEU A 210 8.83 -10.78 -12.41
CA LEU A 210 8.80 -11.52 -11.15
C LEU A 210 7.42 -11.54 -10.48
N PHE A 211 6.65 -10.45 -10.53
CA PHE A 211 5.40 -10.28 -9.77
C PHE A 211 4.18 -9.93 -10.65
N SER A 212 4.27 -10.12 -11.97
CA SER A 212 3.17 -9.87 -12.93
C SER A 212 2.62 -8.44 -12.95
N PHE A 213 3.40 -7.44 -12.50
CA PHE A 213 3.00 -6.04 -12.60
C PHE A 213 2.79 -5.60 -14.06
N GLN A 214 1.70 -4.88 -14.28
CA GLN A 214 1.38 -4.19 -15.53
C GLN A 214 1.84 -2.72 -15.44
N ARG A 215 2.11 -2.08 -16.57
CA ARG A 215 2.46 -0.65 -16.64
C ARG A 215 1.29 0.14 -17.18
N ASN A 216 0.89 1.18 -16.45
CA ASN A 216 -0.21 2.07 -16.82
C ASN A 216 0.28 3.51 -16.94
N GLY A 217 -0.46 4.33 -17.69
CA GLY A 217 -0.10 5.72 -17.93
C GLY A 217 1.19 5.90 -18.75
N GLU A 218 1.59 7.16 -18.91
CA GLU A 218 2.78 7.53 -19.67
C GLU A 218 4.06 7.50 -18.80
N ILE A 219 5.21 7.70 -19.45
CA ILE A 219 6.48 7.94 -18.75
C ILE A 219 6.61 9.45 -18.53
N VAL A 220 6.68 9.85 -17.27
CA VAL A 220 6.71 11.25 -16.83
C VAL A 220 8.05 11.58 -16.17
N LYS A 221 8.34 12.88 -16.02
CA LYS A 221 9.31 13.34 -15.00
C LYS A 221 8.57 13.46 -13.66
N TYR A 222 9.21 13.04 -12.57
CA TYR A 222 8.56 12.98 -11.26
C TYR A 222 9.32 13.83 -10.24
N ASP A 223 8.76 14.99 -9.91
CA ASP A 223 9.41 15.99 -9.06
C ASP A 223 9.64 15.50 -7.63
N PHE A 224 8.78 14.61 -7.13
CA PHE A 224 8.96 13.92 -5.84
C PHE A 224 10.25 13.04 -5.77
N ALA A 225 10.88 12.82 -6.93
CA ALA A 225 12.14 12.10 -7.11
C ALA A 225 13.15 12.92 -7.96
N ASN A 226 13.19 14.24 -7.76
CA ASN A 226 14.10 15.19 -8.42
C ASN A 226 14.07 15.14 -9.97
N GLY A 227 12.85 15.09 -10.53
CA GLY A 227 12.62 15.11 -11.98
C GLY A 227 13.02 13.81 -12.71
N ALA A 228 13.34 12.74 -11.98
CA ALA A 228 13.65 11.44 -12.54
C ALA A 228 12.50 10.87 -13.38
N LEU A 229 12.83 10.04 -14.39
CA LEU A 229 11.81 9.34 -15.17
C LEU A 229 11.06 8.33 -14.30
N ALA A 230 9.73 8.39 -14.35
CA ALA A 230 8.83 7.55 -13.60
C ALA A 230 7.75 6.94 -14.50
N THR A 231 7.22 5.78 -14.09
CA THR A 231 6.03 5.18 -14.67
C THR A 231 5.26 4.46 -13.58
N HIS A 232 3.93 4.48 -13.68
CA HIS A 232 3.05 3.75 -12.79
C HIS A 232 3.01 2.27 -13.15
N ILE A 233 3.08 1.41 -12.14
CA ILE A 233 2.81 -0.02 -12.27
C ILE A 233 1.75 -0.46 -11.27
N SER A 234 0.95 -1.47 -11.63
CA SER A 234 -0.01 -2.11 -10.73
C SER A 234 -0.10 -3.63 -10.93
N GLY A 235 -0.62 -4.33 -9.92
CA GLY A 235 -0.86 -5.76 -9.98
C GLY A 235 -1.88 -6.19 -8.94
N GLU A 236 -2.86 -6.98 -9.35
CA GLU A 236 -3.78 -7.66 -8.43
C GLU A 236 -3.02 -8.68 -7.59
N CYS A 237 -3.34 -8.76 -6.30
CA CYS A 237 -2.65 -9.69 -5.39
C CYS A 237 -2.97 -11.16 -5.71
N ALA A 238 -4.24 -11.49 -5.96
CA ALA A 238 -4.70 -12.87 -6.04
C ALA A 238 -4.09 -13.71 -7.20
N PRO A 239 -3.88 -13.18 -8.43
CA PRO A 239 -3.30 -13.96 -9.52
C PRO A 239 -1.80 -14.29 -9.37
N ILE A 240 -1.08 -13.64 -8.45
CA ILE A 240 0.40 -13.70 -8.39
C ILE A 240 0.90 -15.12 -8.11
N GLU A 241 0.25 -15.87 -7.23
CA GLU A 241 0.66 -17.26 -6.94
C GLU A 241 0.56 -18.14 -8.20
N GLY A 242 -0.59 -18.11 -8.88
CA GLY A 242 -0.83 -18.88 -10.10
C GLY A 242 0.13 -18.49 -11.24
N PHE A 243 0.40 -17.18 -11.38
CA PHE A 243 1.39 -16.67 -12.32
C PHE A 243 2.79 -17.22 -12.01
N MET A 244 3.26 -17.14 -10.77
CA MET A 244 4.60 -17.61 -10.41
C MET A 244 4.70 -19.13 -10.57
N LYS A 245 3.69 -19.90 -10.13
CA LYS A 245 3.62 -21.35 -10.29
C LYS A 245 3.77 -21.78 -11.75
N PHE A 246 3.11 -21.07 -12.68
CA PHE A 246 3.26 -21.32 -14.11
C PHE A 246 4.62 -20.85 -14.66
N ALA A 247 5.06 -19.64 -14.31
CA ALA A 247 6.26 -19.01 -14.85
C ALA A 247 7.58 -19.70 -14.42
N TYR A 248 7.54 -20.44 -13.30
CA TYR A 248 8.70 -21.15 -12.72
C TYR A 248 8.58 -22.68 -12.76
N LYS A 249 7.58 -23.26 -13.43
CA LYS A 249 7.34 -24.72 -13.46
C LYS A 249 8.55 -25.56 -13.92
N ASP A 250 9.38 -25.00 -14.81
CA ASP A 250 10.58 -25.65 -15.40
C ASP A 250 11.89 -25.08 -14.80
N VAL A 251 11.87 -24.71 -13.51
CA VAL A 251 12.99 -24.08 -12.79
C VAL A 251 13.29 -24.88 -11.52
N GLU A 252 14.54 -25.33 -11.37
CA GLU A 252 15.02 -26.05 -10.18
C GLU A 252 14.75 -25.27 -8.88
N PRO A 253 14.39 -25.95 -7.77
CA PRO A 253 13.92 -25.32 -6.53
C PRO A 253 14.77 -24.17 -6.01
N GLU A 254 16.10 -24.27 -6.08
CA GLU A 254 17.07 -23.31 -5.54
C GLU A 254 17.10 -21.97 -6.31
N TYR A 255 16.54 -21.95 -7.52
CA TYR A 255 16.42 -20.77 -8.39
C TYR A 255 14.95 -20.39 -8.62
N ASN A 256 14.01 -21.06 -7.93
CA ASN A 256 12.59 -20.99 -8.18
C ASN A 256 11.92 -19.98 -7.24
N LEU A 257 11.49 -18.83 -7.78
CA LEU A 257 10.86 -17.79 -6.97
C LEU A 257 9.49 -18.22 -6.42
N TYR A 258 8.74 -19.09 -7.13
CA TYR A 258 7.50 -19.67 -6.60
C TYR A 258 7.79 -20.49 -5.34
N ASN A 259 8.77 -21.39 -5.39
CA ASN A 259 9.18 -22.17 -4.21
C ASN A 259 9.65 -21.25 -3.09
N PHE A 260 10.53 -20.29 -3.38
CA PHE A 260 11.05 -19.35 -2.39
C PHE A 260 9.95 -18.52 -1.72
N ILE A 261 8.94 -18.04 -2.46
CA ILE A 261 7.87 -17.22 -1.88
C ILE A 261 6.83 -18.09 -1.17
N PHE A 262 6.31 -19.14 -1.82
CA PHE A 262 5.10 -19.84 -1.38
C PHE A 262 5.33 -21.17 -0.66
N LEU A 263 6.42 -21.89 -0.95
CA LEU A 263 6.64 -23.24 -0.41
C LEU A 263 7.68 -23.27 0.72
N HIS A 264 8.66 -22.38 0.72
CA HIS A 264 9.65 -22.28 1.78
C HIS A 264 9.18 -21.36 2.91
N GLU A 265 8.95 -21.91 4.09
CA GLU A 265 8.87 -21.10 5.31
C GLU A 265 10.22 -20.44 5.61
N SER A 266 10.19 -19.25 6.21
CA SER A 266 11.39 -18.48 6.54
C SER A 266 11.35 -18.09 8.01
N PRO A 267 12.07 -18.79 8.90
CA PRO A 267 12.16 -18.43 10.33
C PRO A 267 12.71 -17.01 10.57
N ALA A 268 13.39 -16.43 9.58
CA ALA A 268 13.83 -15.04 9.57
C ALA A 268 12.68 -14.01 9.47
N MET A 269 11.48 -14.41 9.05
CA MET A 269 10.33 -13.52 8.88
C MET A 269 9.45 -13.48 10.13
N GLN A 270 9.57 -12.40 10.89
CA GLN A 270 8.80 -12.13 12.10
C GLN A 270 7.58 -11.29 11.75
N PHE A 271 6.48 -11.97 11.42
CA PHE A 271 5.17 -11.32 11.21
C PHE A 271 4.55 -10.89 12.56
N PRO A 272 3.73 -9.82 12.56
CA PRO A 272 3.07 -9.31 13.77
C PRO A 272 2.08 -10.34 14.34
N LYS A 273 2.01 -10.41 15.67
CA LYS A 273 1.03 -11.21 16.40
C LYS A 273 -0.16 -10.32 16.78
N ARG A 274 -1.29 -10.46 16.06
CA ARG A 274 -2.50 -9.65 16.27
C ARG A 274 -3.69 -10.49 16.77
N LYS A 275 -4.66 -9.84 17.42
CA LYS A 275 -6.04 -10.33 17.51
C LYS A 275 -6.69 -10.22 16.11
N HIS A 276 -7.53 -11.18 15.72
CA HIS A 276 -7.97 -11.41 14.34
C HIS A 276 -8.76 -10.26 13.64
N THR A 277 -9.11 -9.18 14.33
CA THR A 277 -9.93 -8.08 13.81
C THR A 277 -9.14 -6.88 13.27
N CYS A 278 -7.83 -6.78 13.54
CA CYS A 278 -7.07 -5.59 13.19
C CYS A 278 -6.38 -5.68 11.81
N VAL A 279 -6.59 -4.67 10.97
CA VAL A 279 -6.07 -4.58 9.59
C VAL A 279 -4.76 -3.78 9.44
N LEU A 280 -4.21 -3.18 10.51
CA LEU A 280 -3.00 -2.33 10.47
C LEU A 280 -2.12 -2.52 11.72
N ASP A 281 -0.85 -2.14 11.65
CA ASP A 281 0.02 -1.96 12.82
C ASP A 281 0.47 -0.48 12.88
N PRO A 282 -0.29 0.38 13.57
CA PRO A 282 0.09 1.78 13.75
C PRO A 282 1.23 1.89 14.76
N ILE A 283 2.44 2.19 14.29
CA ILE A 283 3.66 2.27 15.12
C ILE A 283 3.90 3.66 15.72
N MET A 284 3.45 4.73 15.04
CA MET A 284 3.74 6.09 15.48
C MET A 284 3.03 6.44 16.79
N THR A 285 3.79 6.97 17.75
CA THR A 285 3.31 7.62 18.96
C THR A 285 3.43 9.15 18.81
N PRO A 286 2.86 9.98 19.70
CA PRO A 286 3.08 11.42 19.69
C PRO A 286 4.56 11.83 19.67
N GLU A 287 5.39 11.11 20.44
CA GLU A 287 6.83 11.35 20.55
C GLU A 287 7.55 10.99 19.24
N LEU A 288 7.17 9.90 18.58
CA LEU A 288 7.72 9.53 17.28
C LEU A 288 7.29 10.50 16.18
N LEU A 289 6.03 10.96 16.19
CA LEU A 289 5.56 11.97 15.25
C LEU A 289 6.33 13.29 15.40
N LYS A 290 6.45 13.77 16.64
CA LYS A 290 7.23 14.96 16.98
C LYS A 290 8.70 14.79 16.60
N TYR A 291 9.32 13.66 16.94
CA TYR A 291 10.72 13.41 16.60
C TYR A 291 10.95 13.41 15.09
N PHE A 292 10.20 12.62 14.31
CA PHE A 292 10.50 12.44 12.89
C PHE A 292 10.01 13.58 11.99
N PHE A 293 8.81 14.13 12.24
CA PHE A 293 8.13 15.05 11.30
C PHE A 293 8.10 16.52 11.77
N VAL A 294 8.64 16.81 12.96
CA VAL A 294 8.81 18.17 13.50
C VAL A 294 10.26 18.48 13.87
N GLU A 295 10.90 17.65 14.70
CA GLU A 295 12.26 17.94 15.22
C GLU A 295 13.36 17.56 14.23
N LYS A 296 13.25 16.38 13.60
CA LYS A 296 14.24 15.85 12.66
C LYS A 296 13.92 16.13 11.20
N THR A 297 12.71 16.55 10.85
CA THR A 297 12.40 17.05 9.51
C THR A 297 11.36 18.14 9.59
N GLU A 298 11.34 19.04 8.61
CA GLU A 298 10.31 20.08 8.50
C GLU A 298 9.05 19.58 7.79
N VAL A 299 8.74 18.28 7.86
CA VAL A 299 7.64 17.68 7.07
C VAL A 299 6.30 18.32 7.44
N PHE A 300 5.92 18.37 8.72
CA PHE A 300 4.63 18.97 9.11
C PHE A 300 4.58 20.49 8.90
N LYS A 301 5.72 21.19 9.06
CA LYS A 301 5.85 22.63 8.75
C LYS A 301 5.56 22.92 7.26
N ASN A 302 5.90 22.00 6.38
CA ASN A 302 5.76 22.13 4.93
C ASN A 302 4.51 21.42 4.36
N CYS A 303 3.67 20.82 5.21
CA CYS A 303 2.37 20.28 4.81
C CYS A 303 1.36 21.40 4.59
N SER A 304 0.43 21.20 3.66
CA SER A 304 -0.77 22.03 3.53
C SER A 304 -1.71 21.87 4.74
N PRO A 305 -2.59 22.84 5.01
CA PRO A 305 -3.62 22.71 6.05
C PRO A 305 -4.53 21.49 5.86
N GLU A 306 -4.83 21.10 4.60
CA GLU A 306 -5.62 19.89 4.32
C GLU A 306 -4.84 18.61 4.65
N GLU A 307 -3.56 18.51 4.30
CA GLU A 307 -2.70 17.37 4.68
C GLU A 307 -2.60 17.26 6.22
N LEU A 308 -2.41 18.37 6.94
CA LEU A 308 -2.39 18.38 8.40
C LEU A 308 -3.74 17.99 9.01
N SER A 309 -4.87 18.46 8.45
CA SER A 309 -6.23 18.09 8.88
C SER A 309 -6.50 16.59 8.71
N LEU A 310 -6.04 15.99 7.61
CA LEU A 310 -6.14 14.55 7.37
C LEU A 310 -5.22 13.72 8.29
N VAL A 311 -4.00 14.18 8.56
CA VAL A 311 -3.08 13.53 9.53
C VAL A 311 -3.64 13.63 10.96
N ALA A 312 -4.11 14.81 11.38
CA ALA A 312 -4.76 15.01 12.67
C ALA A 312 -5.99 14.10 12.82
N SER A 313 -6.85 14.03 11.78
CA SER A 313 -7.99 13.14 11.82
C SER A 313 -7.64 11.65 11.79
N ALA A 314 -6.50 11.26 11.21
CA ALA A 314 -6.05 9.87 11.24
C ALA A 314 -5.65 9.44 12.66
N TRP A 315 -5.11 10.37 13.47
CA TRP A 315 -4.56 10.08 14.79
C TRP A 315 -5.46 10.45 15.99
N LYS A 316 -6.47 11.34 15.83
CA LYS A 316 -7.34 11.82 16.94
C LYS A 316 -8.05 10.72 17.74
N LEU A 317 -8.23 9.53 17.17
CA LEU A 317 -8.82 8.38 17.85
C LEU A 317 -7.77 7.51 18.57
N HIS A 318 -6.49 7.61 18.21
CA HIS A 318 -5.38 6.86 18.81
C HIS A 318 -4.78 7.54 20.04
N PHE A 319 -4.66 8.88 20.04
CA PHE A 319 -4.09 9.66 21.15
C PHE A 319 -4.50 11.13 21.05
N ASP A 320 -4.20 11.92 22.09
CA ASP A 320 -4.36 13.37 22.08
C ASP A 320 -3.37 14.03 21.11
N ILE A 321 -3.88 14.47 19.96
CA ILE A 321 -3.13 15.20 18.93
C ILE A 321 -2.64 16.58 19.40
N GLY A 322 -3.19 17.13 20.48
CA GLY A 322 -2.75 18.38 21.12
C GLY A 322 -1.30 18.36 21.59
N THR A 323 -0.76 17.15 21.82
CA THR A 323 0.64 16.91 22.21
C THR A 323 1.64 17.04 21.04
N VAL A 324 1.17 17.03 19.79
CA VAL A 324 2.02 17.05 18.59
C VAL A 324 1.99 18.44 17.93
N PRO A 325 3.14 19.14 17.83
CA PRO A 325 3.21 20.44 17.14
C PRO A 325 2.71 20.34 15.69
N TYR A 326 2.14 21.42 15.18
CA TYR A 326 1.42 21.51 13.90
C TYR A 326 0.14 20.68 13.76
N LEU A 327 -0.17 19.74 14.67
CA LEU A 327 -1.47 19.05 14.69
C LEU A 327 -2.43 19.63 15.74
N LYS A 328 -1.90 20.20 16.82
CA LYS A 328 -2.68 20.72 17.96
C LYS A 328 -3.67 21.86 17.64
N ASP A 329 -3.38 22.70 16.64
CA ASP A 329 -4.17 23.89 16.29
C ASP A 329 -5.00 23.68 15.01
N VAL A 330 -5.12 22.44 14.54
CA VAL A 330 -5.69 22.11 13.23
C VAL A 330 -7.19 21.90 13.32
N ASP A 331 -7.94 22.63 12.50
CA ASP A 331 -9.36 22.36 12.30
C ASP A 331 -9.56 21.07 11.49
N ILE A 332 -10.34 20.13 12.03
CA ILE A 332 -10.59 18.82 11.44
C ILE A 332 -11.84 18.89 10.58
N SER A 333 -11.68 19.46 9.39
CA SER A 333 -12.73 19.64 8.38
C SER A 333 -13.34 18.35 7.84
N ARG A 334 -12.60 17.22 7.90
CA ARG A 334 -13.04 15.91 7.40
C ARG A 334 -12.59 14.79 8.31
N SER A 335 -13.54 13.96 8.74
CA SER A 335 -13.21 12.72 9.45
C SER A 335 -12.58 11.70 8.51
N PHE A 336 -11.44 11.17 8.95
CA PHE A 336 -10.73 10.07 8.34
C PHE A 336 -11.65 8.83 8.25
N ARG A 337 -11.71 8.22 7.06
CA ARG A 337 -12.58 7.08 6.77
C ARG A 337 -11.77 5.79 6.75
N TYR A 338 -12.24 4.80 7.50
CA TYR A 338 -11.62 3.48 7.65
C TYR A 338 -12.28 2.50 6.67
N PRO A 339 -11.53 1.87 5.74
CA PRO A 339 -12.09 0.88 4.83
C PRO A 339 -12.61 -0.35 5.58
N THR A 340 -13.85 -0.74 5.27
CA THR A 340 -14.56 -1.89 5.86
C THR A 340 -15.26 -2.69 4.75
N GLN A 341 -15.89 -3.81 5.12
CA GLN A 341 -16.76 -4.62 4.26
C GLN A 341 -17.92 -5.17 5.10
N VAL A 342 -18.66 -4.25 5.75
CA VAL A 342 -19.70 -4.63 6.71
C VAL A 342 -21.05 -4.72 5.99
N GLN A 343 -21.67 -5.89 6.02
CA GLN A 343 -23.05 -6.08 5.57
C GLN A 343 -23.99 -5.24 6.43
N ALA A 344 -24.86 -4.47 5.78
CA ALA A 344 -25.73 -3.52 6.45
C ALA A 344 -27.09 -3.40 5.76
N VAL A 345 -28.09 -2.99 6.54
CA VAL A 345 -29.45 -2.75 6.07
C VAL A 345 -29.82 -1.30 6.35
N LEU A 346 -30.18 -0.57 5.30
CA LEU A 346 -30.69 0.79 5.41
C LEU A 346 -32.22 0.73 5.41
N LEU A 347 -32.84 1.18 6.50
CA LEU A 347 -34.29 1.28 6.64
C LEU A 347 -34.78 2.65 6.21
N HIS A 348 -35.86 2.66 5.45
CA HIS A 348 -36.61 3.86 5.07
C HIS A 348 -38.10 3.54 4.98
N GLU A 349 -38.90 4.18 5.84
CA GLU A 349 -40.34 3.92 6.00
C GLU A 349 -40.64 2.41 6.19
N HIS A 350 -41.20 1.75 5.17
CA HIS A 350 -41.54 0.33 5.16
C HIS A 350 -40.61 -0.51 4.27
N ARG A 351 -39.48 0.05 3.82
CA ARG A 351 -38.48 -0.64 2.98
C ARG A 351 -37.18 -0.88 3.75
N ALA A 352 -36.64 -2.07 3.56
CA ALA A 352 -35.28 -2.44 3.95
C ALA A 352 -34.45 -2.59 2.68
N ILE A 353 -33.36 -1.82 2.58
CA ILE A 353 -32.44 -1.79 1.44
C ILE A 353 -31.14 -2.43 1.90
N PHE A 354 -30.69 -3.47 1.18
CA PHE A 354 -29.49 -4.21 1.53
C PHE A 354 -28.27 -3.60 0.83
N GLY A 355 -27.12 -3.63 1.51
CA GLY A 355 -25.88 -3.09 0.97
C GLY A 355 -24.67 -3.35 1.85
N VAL A 356 -23.54 -2.80 1.44
CA VAL A 356 -22.26 -2.95 2.13
C VAL A 356 -21.75 -1.58 2.55
N ILE A 357 -21.41 -1.43 3.82
CA ILE A 357 -20.58 -0.32 4.28
C ILE A 357 -19.14 -0.62 3.86
N SER A 358 -18.62 0.15 2.90
CA SER A 358 -17.26 -0.03 2.38
C SER A 358 -16.22 0.88 3.05
N ASP A 359 -16.68 1.97 3.66
CA ASP A 359 -15.89 2.79 4.56
C ASP A 359 -16.76 3.32 5.71
N LEU A 360 -16.14 3.55 6.86
CA LEU A 360 -16.79 3.98 8.10
C LEU A 360 -15.92 5.02 8.80
N SER A 361 -16.55 6.00 9.44
CA SER A 361 -15.91 7.01 10.29
C SER A 361 -16.83 7.36 11.46
N GLU A 362 -16.38 8.20 12.39
CA GLU A 362 -17.21 8.70 13.49
C GLU A 362 -18.47 9.48 13.05
N GLY A 363 -18.43 10.12 11.88
CA GLY A 363 -19.48 11.03 11.39
C GLY A 363 -20.24 10.52 10.17
N GLY A 364 -19.91 9.35 9.63
CA GLY A 364 -20.56 8.83 8.43
C GLY A 364 -19.83 7.67 7.78
N PHE A 365 -20.36 7.22 6.65
CA PHE A 365 -19.94 6.00 5.95
C PHE A 365 -20.20 6.11 4.43
N PHE A 366 -19.76 5.12 3.66
CA PHE A 366 -20.23 4.93 2.27
C PHE A 366 -21.02 3.63 2.17
N PHE A 367 -22.27 3.73 1.68
CA PHE A 367 -23.19 2.61 1.53
C PHE A 367 -23.28 2.20 0.06
N GLN A 368 -22.67 1.05 -0.26
CA GLN A 368 -22.74 0.44 -1.57
C GLN A 368 -24.05 -0.34 -1.72
N THR A 369 -24.85 0.01 -2.71
CA THR A 369 -26.09 -0.67 -3.08
C THR A 369 -26.45 -0.38 -4.53
N ASP A 370 -27.04 -1.36 -5.21
CA ASP A 370 -27.61 -1.18 -6.56
C ASP A 370 -29.03 -0.57 -6.50
N GLU A 371 -29.65 -0.47 -5.32
CA GLU A 371 -30.96 0.14 -5.16
C GLU A 371 -30.89 1.68 -5.14
N ARG A 372 -31.90 2.32 -5.76
CA ARG A 372 -32.06 3.77 -5.66
C ARG A 372 -32.72 4.16 -4.33
N LEU A 373 -32.05 4.97 -3.52
CA LEU A 373 -32.65 5.53 -2.32
C LEU A 373 -33.75 6.54 -2.70
N ALA A 374 -34.86 6.52 -1.95
CA ALA A 374 -35.86 7.56 -2.05
C ALA A 374 -35.31 8.89 -1.50
N PRO A 375 -35.67 10.04 -2.08
CA PRO A 375 -35.28 11.34 -1.54
C PRO A 375 -35.99 11.58 -0.20
N ALA A 376 -35.28 11.31 0.90
CA ALA A 376 -35.81 11.37 2.26
C ALA A 376 -34.85 12.11 3.21
N PRO A 377 -35.38 12.87 4.19
CA PRO A 377 -34.56 13.68 5.10
C PRO A 377 -33.67 12.84 6.02
N TYR A 378 -34.13 11.63 6.38
CA TYR A 378 -33.37 10.68 7.17
C TYR A 378 -33.69 9.23 6.75
N HIS A 379 -32.72 8.36 7.03
CA HIS A 379 -32.77 6.91 6.94
C HIS A 379 -32.21 6.36 8.25
N GLU A 380 -32.31 5.05 8.47
CA GLU A 380 -31.69 4.40 9.63
C GLU A 380 -30.83 3.22 9.17
N ILE A 381 -29.53 3.24 9.51
CA ILE A 381 -28.62 2.14 9.14
C ILE A 381 -28.49 1.15 10.30
N ILE A 382 -28.60 -0.13 9.97
CA ILE A 382 -28.36 -1.25 10.89
C ILE A 382 -27.17 -2.07 10.39
N PHE A 383 -26.17 -2.27 11.24
CA PHE A 383 -24.96 -3.02 10.90
C PHE A 383 -24.28 -3.62 12.15
N ASN A 384 -23.49 -4.68 11.96
CA ASN A 384 -22.73 -5.32 13.03
C ASN A 384 -21.23 -4.99 12.91
N PHE A 385 -20.62 -4.45 13.96
CA PHE A 385 -19.22 -4.02 13.95
C PHE A 385 -18.59 -4.17 15.34
N SER A 386 -17.34 -4.63 15.41
CA SER A 386 -16.65 -5.02 16.67
C SER A 386 -17.55 -5.80 17.66
N HIS A 387 -18.23 -6.84 17.15
CA HIS A 387 -19.19 -7.68 17.91
C HIS A 387 -20.42 -6.96 18.50
N LYS A 388 -20.66 -5.68 18.18
CA LYS A 388 -21.82 -4.88 18.62
C LYS A 388 -22.77 -4.64 17.43
N THR A 389 -24.07 -4.55 17.70
CA THR A 389 -25.07 -4.14 16.70
C THR A 389 -25.32 -2.64 16.82
N PHE A 390 -25.10 -1.93 15.71
CA PHE A 390 -25.38 -0.50 15.60
C PHE A 390 -26.69 -0.29 14.85
N ARG A 391 -27.49 0.64 15.36
CA ARG A 391 -28.71 1.19 14.75
C ARG A 391 -28.62 2.71 14.90
N ILE A 392 -28.41 3.42 13.80
CA ILE A 392 -28.04 4.85 13.82
C ILE A 392 -28.82 5.62 12.74
N PRO A 393 -29.47 6.75 13.06
CA PRO A 393 -30.09 7.62 12.06
C PRO A 393 -29.01 8.31 11.20
N CYS A 394 -29.25 8.39 9.90
CA CYS A 394 -28.30 8.92 8.91
C CYS A 394 -29.01 9.62 7.75
N THR A 395 -28.27 10.39 6.95
CA THR A 395 -28.81 11.10 5.79
C THR A 395 -27.83 11.06 4.60
N PRO A 396 -28.31 10.93 3.34
CA PRO A 396 -27.44 10.95 2.17
C PRO A 396 -26.90 12.36 1.91
N ARG A 397 -25.60 12.46 1.62
CA ARG A 397 -24.89 13.71 1.31
C ARG A 397 -24.52 13.86 -0.16
N TRP A 398 -24.22 12.74 -0.80
CA TRP A 398 -23.89 12.62 -2.21
C TRP A 398 -24.09 11.17 -2.66
N HIS A 399 -24.19 10.94 -3.96
CA HIS A 399 -24.36 9.60 -4.53
C HIS A 399 -23.46 9.41 -5.75
N HIS A 400 -23.19 8.15 -6.07
CA HIS A 400 -22.56 7.73 -7.31
C HIS A 400 -23.46 6.70 -7.97
N GLU A 401 -23.94 7.01 -9.18
CA GLU A 401 -24.65 6.05 -10.00
C GLU A 401 -23.69 4.97 -10.53
N LYS A 402 -24.24 3.77 -10.76
CA LYS A 402 -23.53 2.65 -11.35
C LYS A 402 -23.33 2.91 -12.85
N ASP A 403 -22.08 2.95 -13.28
CA ASP A 403 -21.67 3.15 -14.67
C ASP A 403 -21.07 1.83 -15.20
N ALA A 404 -21.24 1.53 -16.49
CA ALA A 404 -20.87 0.22 -17.06
C ALA A 404 -19.36 -0.10 -16.91
N ASP A 405 -18.53 0.94 -16.82
CA ASP A 405 -17.08 0.84 -16.63
C ASP A 405 -16.60 1.12 -15.18
N ARG A 406 -17.51 1.39 -14.23
CA ARG A 406 -17.19 1.79 -12.84
C ARG A 406 -17.98 1.02 -11.77
N MET A 407 -17.62 1.33 -10.53
CA MET A 407 -18.07 0.86 -9.22
C MET A 407 -19.53 0.38 -9.10
N ALA A 408 -19.76 -0.52 -8.15
CA ALA A 408 -21.09 -0.68 -7.55
C ALA A 408 -21.60 0.69 -7.07
N GLY A 409 -22.87 0.99 -7.35
CA GLY A 409 -23.49 2.26 -6.99
C GLY A 409 -23.51 2.47 -5.47
N GLY A 410 -23.72 3.71 -5.03
CA GLY A 410 -23.81 3.96 -3.59
C GLY A 410 -23.94 5.41 -3.18
N TYR A 411 -24.01 5.59 -1.86
CA TYR A 411 -24.35 6.87 -1.22
C TYR A 411 -23.33 7.18 -0.11
N GLY A 412 -22.78 8.39 -0.15
CA GLY A 412 -22.05 8.96 0.98
C GLY A 412 -23.04 9.38 2.04
N MET A 413 -23.06 8.68 3.17
CA MET A 413 -23.99 8.90 4.26
C MET A 413 -23.31 9.64 5.42
N GLU A 414 -24.04 10.54 6.07
CA GLU A 414 -23.66 11.22 7.32
C GLU A 414 -24.52 10.68 8.47
N PHE A 415 -23.92 10.44 9.63
CA PHE A 415 -24.67 10.11 10.85
C PHE A 415 -25.31 11.37 11.44
N LEU A 416 -26.59 11.29 11.81
CA LEU A 416 -27.30 12.41 12.45
C LEU A 416 -27.02 12.52 13.95
N VAL A 417 -26.33 11.54 14.54
CA VAL A 417 -25.92 11.50 15.95
C VAL A 417 -24.52 10.89 16.10
N THR A 418 -23.71 11.45 17.00
CA THR A 418 -22.42 10.85 17.39
C THR A 418 -22.65 9.74 18.42
N ARG A 419 -21.96 8.61 18.28
CA ARG A 419 -22.12 7.42 19.14
C ARG A 419 -20.80 7.06 19.83
N ILE A 420 -20.74 7.17 21.15
CA ILE A 420 -19.53 6.93 21.95
C ILE A 420 -19.08 5.45 21.86
N ASP A 421 -20.04 4.53 21.84
CA ASP A 421 -19.83 3.10 21.64
C ASP A 421 -19.31 2.74 20.23
N LEU A 422 -19.66 3.53 19.21
CA LEU A 422 -19.07 3.42 17.87
C LEU A 422 -17.61 3.93 17.86
N LEU A 423 -17.33 5.04 18.55
CA LEU A 423 -15.97 5.54 18.73
C LEU A 423 -15.08 4.52 19.45
N GLN A 424 -15.60 3.86 20.49
CA GLN A 424 -14.92 2.75 21.17
C GLN A 424 -14.68 1.57 20.22
N ALA A 425 -15.69 1.12 19.47
CA ALA A 425 -15.54 0.03 18.50
C ALA A 425 -14.50 0.33 17.39
N LEU A 426 -14.40 1.59 16.94
CA LEU A 426 -13.34 2.03 16.03
C LEU A 426 -11.96 1.93 16.72
N ARG A 427 -11.82 2.43 17.95
CA ARG A 427 -10.57 2.36 18.74
C ARG A 427 -10.08 0.94 18.99
N GLU A 428 -10.99 0.02 19.31
CA GLU A 428 -10.71 -1.42 19.51
C GLU A 428 -10.02 -2.02 18.28
N ILE A 429 -10.54 -1.75 17.08
CA ILE A 429 -9.99 -2.27 15.80
C ILE A 429 -8.66 -1.60 15.42
N MET A 430 -8.42 -0.38 15.91
CA MET A 430 -7.20 0.39 15.64
C MET A 430 -6.00 0.07 16.55
N GLN A 431 -6.10 -0.95 17.42
CA GLN A 431 -5.08 -1.27 18.43
C GLN A 431 -4.71 -0.06 19.32
N VAL A 432 -5.67 0.82 19.59
CA VAL A 432 -5.47 1.84 20.63
C VAL A 432 -5.38 1.09 21.95
N LYS A 433 -4.17 1.03 22.52
CA LYS A 433 -3.98 0.47 23.87
C LYS A 433 -4.86 1.29 24.81
N GLY A 434 -5.86 0.63 25.39
CA GLY A 434 -6.68 1.25 26.41
C GLY A 434 -5.78 1.71 27.55
N ASP A 435 -5.95 2.97 27.96
CA ASP A 435 -5.47 3.41 29.27
C ASP A 435 -6.28 2.61 30.31
N GLU A 436 -5.62 1.86 31.20
CA GLU A 436 -6.25 0.91 32.15
C GLU A 436 -6.95 1.65 33.32
N ARG A 437 -7.75 2.67 32.99
CA ARG A 437 -8.40 3.61 33.92
C ARG A 437 -9.80 4.01 33.46
N SER A 438 -10.72 3.04 33.29
CA SER A 438 -12.19 3.28 33.38
C SER A 438 -13.07 2.01 33.25
N GLU A 439 -12.64 0.83 33.73
CA GLU A 439 -13.54 -0.35 33.70
C GLU A 439 -14.64 -0.35 34.79
N ASP A 440 -14.56 0.55 35.79
CA ASP A 440 -15.45 0.52 36.98
C ASP A 440 -16.78 1.30 36.88
N GLU A 441 -17.12 1.97 35.76
CA GLU A 441 -18.38 2.76 35.66
C GLU A 441 -19.41 2.25 34.62
N ALA A 442 -19.13 1.15 33.92
CA ALA A 442 -19.97 0.66 32.81
C ALA A 442 -21.19 -0.20 33.23
N THR A 443 -21.98 0.23 34.23
CA THR A 443 -23.29 -0.40 34.57
C THR A 443 -24.41 0.59 34.91
N LYS A 444 -24.82 1.42 33.94
CA LYS A 444 -26.16 2.03 33.90
C LYS A 444 -26.74 2.02 32.48
N PRO A 445 -28.00 1.61 32.28
CA PRO A 445 -28.67 1.71 30.98
C PRO A 445 -29.19 3.13 30.72
N ASP A 446 -29.30 3.47 29.43
CA ASP A 446 -30.01 4.62 28.86
C ASP A 446 -29.79 6.01 29.48
N GLU A 447 -28.74 6.72 29.02
CA GLU A 447 -28.77 8.15 28.69
C GLU A 447 -27.43 8.55 28.00
N ASN A 448 -27.38 8.57 26.67
CA ASN A 448 -26.16 8.94 25.93
C ASN A 448 -26.46 9.61 24.56
N ILE A 449 -27.16 10.74 24.61
CA ILE A 449 -27.35 11.65 23.46
C ILE A 449 -26.92 13.05 23.91
N ILE A 450 -25.78 13.53 23.38
CA ILE A 450 -25.33 14.92 23.57
C ILE A 450 -25.67 15.70 22.31
N PRO A 451 -26.48 16.78 22.38
CA PRO A 451 -26.79 17.60 21.21
C PRO A 451 -25.55 18.39 20.75
N LEU A 452 -25.35 18.47 19.43
CA LEU A 452 -24.32 19.28 18.80
C LEU A 452 -24.42 20.75 19.24
N LYS A 453 -23.33 21.31 19.76
CA LYS A 453 -23.14 22.77 19.74
C LYS A 453 -23.13 23.20 18.28
N LYS A 454 -24.12 23.98 17.86
CA LYS A 454 -24.06 24.70 16.58
C LYS A 454 -22.84 25.61 16.62
N ALA A 455 -21.96 25.48 15.62
CA ALA A 455 -21.05 26.57 15.29
C ALA A 455 -21.89 27.79 14.88
N ALA A 456 -21.43 28.97 15.31
CA ALA A 456 -21.94 30.28 14.94
C ALA A 456 -20.83 31.00 14.17
#